data_AF-A0A833Z1R0-F1
#
_entry.id   AF-A0A833Z1R0-F1
#
_cell.length_a   1.000
_cell.length_b   1.000
_cell.length_c   1.000
_cell.angle_alpha   90.00
_cell.angle_beta   90.00
_cell.angle_gamma   90.00
#
_symmetry.space_group_name_H-M   'P 1'
#
loop_
_entity.id
_entity.type
_entity.pdbx_description
1 polymer ?
#
loop_
_entity_poly.entity_id
_entity_poly.type
_entity_poly.pdbx_seq_one_letter_code
_entity_poly.pdbx_strand_id
1 'polypeptide(L)'
;MQVIDNMMDQVNEMIIGGGMAFNFFKVLNSLEISTSLFDGEEDKIIKDLMSKARNSVKITLLVDSVPADKFDENAKTGQATVASGIPAG
;
A
#
# COMPACT_ATOMS: atom_id res chain seq x y z
N MET A 1 -8.24 -4.80 -6.90
CA MET A 1 -8.71 -3.43 -6.63
C MET A 1 -10.23 -3.25 -6.70
N GLN A 2 -10.97 -3.99 -7.54
CA GLN A 2 -12.45 -3.89 -7.62
C GLN A 2 -13.19 -4.04 -6.28
N VAL A 3 -12.67 -4.88 -5.37
CA VAL A 3 -13.24 -5.03 -4.02
C VAL A 3 -13.20 -3.72 -3.23
N ILE A 4 -12.09 -2.96 -3.34
CA ILE A 4 -11.93 -1.67 -2.66
C ILE A 4 -12.99 -0.68 -3.17
N ASP A 5 -13.14 -0.59 -4.50
CA ASP A 5 -14.12 0.30 -5.14
C ASP A 5 -15.56 0.01 -4.68
N ASN A 6 -15.95 -1.27 -4.64
CA ASN A 6 -17.27 -1.67 -4.18
C ASN A 6 -17.51 -1.38 -2.68
N MET A 7 -16.47 -1.49 -1.86
CA MET A 7 -16.57 -1.23 -0.42
C MET A 7 -16.61 0.26 -0.10
N MET A 8 -16.06 1.13 -0.96
CA MET A 8 -16.02 2.57 -0.74
C MET A 8 -17.41 3.20 -0.58
N ASP A 9 -18.44 2.64 -1.22
CA ASP A 9 -19.80 3.15 -1.14
C ASP A 9 -20.55 2.65 0.12
N GLN A 10 -19.93 1.77 0.92
CA GLN A 10 -20.55 1.14 2.09
C GLN A 10 -19.88 1.49 3.43
N VAL A 11 -18.65 2.02 3.42
CA VAL A 11 -17.86 2.25 4.64
C VAL A 11 -17.50 3.73 4.81
N ASN A 12 -17.37 4.17 6.06
CA ASN A 12 -16.92 5.54 6.36
C ASN A 12 -15.39 5.63 6.54
N GLU A 13 -14.78 4.56 7.03
CA GLU A 13 -13.33 4.46 7.24
C GLU A 13 -12.83 3.13 6.66
N MET A 14 -11.66 3.16 6.03
CA MET A 14 -11.03 1.99 5.43
C MET A 14 -9.54 1.97 5.78
N ILE A 15 -9.06 0.82 6.26
CA ILE A 15 -7.64 0.60 6.54
C ILE A 15 -7.07 -0.27 5.43
N ILE A 16 -6.03 0.21 4.75
CA ILE A 16 -5.32 -0.57 3.73
C ILE A 16 -3.97 -0.97 4.31
N GLY A 17 -3.83 -2.27 4.57
CA GLY A 17 -2.63 -2.89 5.13
C GLY A 17 -2.11 -4.06 4.29
N GLY A 18 -1.10 -4.75 4.82
CA GLY A 18 -0.45 -5.89 4.17
C GLY A 18 0.24 -5.52 2.86
N GLY A 19 0.44 -6.51 1.98
CA GLY A 19 1.16 -6.32 0.71
C GLY A 19 0.53 -5.27 -0.22
N MET A 20 -0.80 -5.09 -0.15
CA MET A 20 -1.50 -4.11 -0.98
C MET A 20 -1.17 -2.66 -0.61
N ALA A 21 -0.80 -2.38 0.65
CA ALA A 21 -0.43 -1.04 1.08
C ALA A 21 0.82 -0.53 0.34
N PHE A 22 1.74 -1.42 -0.03
CA PHE A 22 2.95 -1.06 -0.77
C PHE A 22 2.66 -0.45 -2.14
N ASN A 23 1.64 -0.95 -2.85
CA ASN A 23 1.25 -0.36 -4.13
C ASN A 23 0.77 1.08 -3.91
N PHE A 24 -0.06 1.35 -2.89
CA PHE A 24 -0.49 2.71 -2.54
C PHE A 24 0.70 3.62 -2.18
N PHE A 25 1.67 3.10 -1.42
CA PHE A 25 2.88 3.85 -1.08
C PHE A 25 3.74 4.19 -2.28
N LYS A 26 3.86 3.28 -3.25
CA LYS A 26 4.56 3.55 -4.50
C LYS A 26 3.90 4.69 -5.27
N VAL A 27 2.57 4.68 -5.41
CA VAL A 27 1.84 5.70 -6.18
C VAL A 27 1.81 7.06 -5.48
N LEU A 28 1.55 7.06 -4.17
CA LEU A 28 1.30 8.28 -3.40
C LEU A 28 2.58 8.95 -2.90
N ASN A 29 3.55 8.14 -2.46
CA ASN A 29 4.79 8.63 -1.84
C ASN A 29 6.02 8.40 -2.71
N SER A 30 5.85 7.88 -3.93
CA SER A 30 6.95 7.52 -4.84
C SER A 30 8.00 6.64 -4.16
N LEU A 31 7.55 5.79 -3.22
CA LEU A 31 8.44 4.88 -2.52
C LEU A 31 8.98 3.83 -3.49
N GLU A 32 10.30 3.65 -3.50
CA GLU A 32 10.94 2.53 -4.20
C GLU A 32 10.52 1.23 -3.53
N ILE A 33 9.53 0.56 -4.13
CA ILE A 33 9.25 -0.84 -3.85
C ILE A 33 9.94 -1.69 -4.91
N SER A 34 10.48 -2.82 -4.48
CA SER A 34 11.09 -3.84 -5.34
C SER A 34 10.24 -4.10 -6.58
N THR A 35 10.90 -4.19 -7.74
CA THR A 35 10.33 -4.15 -9.09
C THR A 35 9.43 -5.34 -9.45
N SER A 36 9.20 -6.30 -8.56
CA SER A 36 8.64 -7.60 -8.94
C SER A 36 7.12 -7.67 -9.13
N LEU A 37 6.33 -6.68 -8.68
CA LEU A 37 4.87 -6.84 -8.57
C LEU A 37 4.01 -5.64 -8.99
N PHE A 38 4.61 -4.58 -9.53
CA PHE A 38 3.86 -3.35 -9.80
C PHE A 38 3.78 -3.05 -11.29
N ASP A 39 2.56 -3.03 -11.81
CA ASP A 39 2.27 -2.73 -13.21
C ASP A 39 1.64 -1.33 -13.37
N GLY A 40 1.89 -0.66 -14.50
CA GLY A 40 1.50 0.74 -14.71
C GLY A 40 -0.02 1.00 -14.75
N GLU A 41 -0.83 -0.04 -14.87
CA GLU A 41 -2.29 0.06 -14.76
C GLU A 41 -2.76 0.27 -13.31
N GLU A 42 -2.05 -0.32 -12.34
CA GLU A 42 -2.37 -0.20 -10.92
C GLU A 42 -2.21 1.24 -10.42
N ASP A 43 -1.25 1.99 -10.99
CA ASP A 43 -1.03 3.42 -10.74
C ASP A 43 -2.29 4.26 -10.99
N LYS A 44 -2.95 4.02 -12.13
CA LYS A 44 -4.14 4.77 -12.52
C LYS A 44 -5.32 4.44 -11.60
N ILE A 45 -5.50 3.16 -11.28
CA ILE A 45 -6.61 2.71 -10.44
C ILE A 45 -6.46 3.25 -9.02
N ILE A 46 -5.25 3.24 -8.45
CA ILE A 46 -5.01 3.79 -7.10
C ILE A 46 -5.30 5.29 -7.04
N LYS A 47 -4.87 6.06 -8.06
CA LYS A 47 -5.15 7.50 -8.11
C LYS A 47 -6.64 7.78 -8.16
N ASP A 48 -7.38 7.00 -8.95
CA ASP A 48 -8.83 7.14 -9.07
C ASP A 48 -9.55 6.76 -7.76
N LEU A 49 -9.17 5.63 -7.15
CA LEU A 49 -9.69 5.21 -5.83
C LEU A 49 -9.44 6.27 -4.76
N MET A 50 -8.23 6.83 -4.68
CA MET A 50 -7.91 7.89 -3.72
C MET A 50 -8.72 9.17 -3.98
N SER A 51 -9.02 9.47 -5.25
CA SER A 51 -9.89 10.58 -5.63
C SER A 51 -11.34 10.33 -5.18
N LYS A 52 -11.88 9.13 -5.43
CA LYS A 52 -13.23 8.73 -5.00
C LYS A 52 -13.36 8.73 -3.47
N ALA A 53 -12.33 8.23 -2.78
CA ALA A 53 -12.33 8.16 -1.32
C ALA A 53 -12.31 9.54 -0.63
N ARG A 54 -11.68 10.57 -1.21
CA ARG A 54 -11.56 11.91 -0.57
C ARG A 54 -12.89 12.48 -0.07
N ASN A 55 -14.00 12.16 -0.73
CA ASN A 55 -15.31 12.72 -0.41
C ASN A 55 -16.22 11.77 0.37
N SER A 56 -15.88 10.48 0.43
CA SER A 56 -16.79 9.44 0.93
C SER A 56 -16.19 8.59 2.05
N VAL A 57 -14.86 8.37 2.04
CA VAL A 57 -14.20 7.38 2.92
C VAL A 57 -12.86 7.90 3.41
N LYS A 58 -12.65 7.82 4.72
CA LYS A 58 -11.36 8.10 5.33
C LYS A 58 -10.45 6.87 5.17
N ILE A 59 -9.47 6.97 4.29
CA ILE A 59 -8.45 5.93 4.09
C ILE A 59 -7.30 6.13 5.08
N THR A 60 -6.98 5.08 5.83
CA THR A 60 -5.80 5.02 6.71
C THR A 60 -4.82 3.99 6.15
N LEU A 61 -3.58 4.43 5.93
CA LEU A 61 -2.47 3.60 5.47
C LEU A 61 -1.50 3.32 6.63
N LEU A 62 -0.80 2.17 6.58
CA LEU A 62 0.21 1.78 7.57
C LEU A 62 1.39 2.76 7.57
N VAL A 63 1.80 3.28 8.73
CA VAL A 63 2.96 4.20 8.79
C VAL A 63 4.30 3.49 8.95
N ASP A 64 4.25 2.20 9.28
CA ASP A 64 5.38 1.33 9.53
C ASP A 64 5.14 -0.09 8.97
N SER A 65 6.25 -0.81 8.78
CA SER A 65 6.27 -2.18 8.28
C SER A 65 7.47 -2.93 8.85
N VAL A 66 7.35 -4.24 8.94
CA VAL A 66 8.42 -5.14 9.35
C VAL A 66 8.92 -5.83 8.08
N PRO A 67 9.95 -5.29 7.39
CA PRO A 67 10.53 -5.95 6.24
C PRO A 67 11.21 -7.25 6.67
N ALA A 68 11.18 -8.24 5.77
CA ALA A 68 11.88 -9.50 5.91
C ALA A 68 12.82 -9.70 4.71
N ASP A 69 13.97 -10.32 4.92
CA ASP A 69 14.95 -10.59 3.85
C ASP A 69 14.50 -11.66 2.85
N LYS A 70 13.53 -12.51 3.22
CA LYS A 70 12.94 -13.56 2.38
C LYS A 70 11.55 -13.95 2.87
N PHE A 71 10.78 -14.61 1.99
CA PHE A 71 9.48 -15.19 2.35
C PHE A 71 9.70 -16.56 3.03
N ASP A 72 10.12 -16.54 4.29
CA ASP A 72 10.40 -17.72 5.11
C ASP A 72 10.02 -17.42 6.57
N GLU A 73 9.61 -18.44 7.33
CA GLU A 73 9.28 -18.28 8.75
C GLU A 73 10.50 -17.87 9.60
N ASN A 74 11.71 -18.22 9.16
CA ASN A 74 12.98 -17.90 9.81
C ASN A 74 13.70 -16.70 9.15
N ALA A 75 12.98 -15.88 8.38
CA ALA A 75 13.53 -14.69 7.76
C ALA A 75 14.05 -13.70 8.81
N LYS A 76 15.12 -12.98 8.47
CA LYS A 76 15.60 -11.88 9.29
C LYS A 76 14.65 -10.71 9.11
N THR A 77 14.11 -10.23 10.22
CA THR A 77 13.20 -9.09 10.23
C THR A 77 13.91 -7.80 10.60
N GLY A 78 13.41 -6.69 10.07
CA GLY A 78 13.82 -5.34 10.43
C GLY A 78 12.62 -4.48 10.84
N GLN A 79 12.86 -3.19 11.05
CA GLN A 79 11.79 -2.19 11.18
C GLN A 79 12.02 -1.11 10.12
N ALA A 80 10.98 -0.83 9.33
CA ALA A 80 11.00 0.24 8.35
C ALA A 80 9.75 1.10 8.51
N THR A 81 9.96 2.42 8.60
CA THR A 81 8.87 3.38 8.51
C THR A 81 8.67 3.79 7.06
N VAL A 82 7.45 4.23 6.71
CA VAL A 82 7.17 4.82 5.39
C VAL A 82 8.12 5.99 5.10
N ALA A 83 8.51 6.75 6.12
CA ALA A 83 9.44 7.88 6.00
C ALA A 83 10.89 7.47 5.75
N SER A 84 11.34 6.34 6.32
CA SER A 84 12.70 5.83 6.13
C SER A 84 12.91 5.10 4.80
N GLY A 85 11.83 4.85 4.07
CA GLY A 85 11.84 3.98 2.91
C GLY A 85 11.97 2.51 3.31
N ILE A 86 11.58 1.62 2.40
CA ILE A 86 11.82 0.19 2.55
C ILE A 86 13.15 -0.10 1.86
N PRO A 87 14.16 -0.64 2.57
CA PRO A 87 15.42 -1.00 1.94
C PRO A 87 15.18 -1.96 0.78
N ALA A 88 15.88 -1.74 -0.35
CA ALA A 88 15.93 -2.72 -1.42
C ALA A 88 16.49 -4.04 -0.86
N GLY A 89 15.70 -5.10 -0.93
CA GLY A 89 16.06 -6.48 -0.57
C GLY A 89 16.27 -7.31 -1.81
#